data_AF-A0A7K2Z6J8-F1
#
_entry.id   AF-A0A7K2Z6J8-F1
#
_cell.length_a   1.000
_cell.length_b   1.000
_cell.length_c   1.000
_cell.angle_alpha   90.00
_cell.angle_beta   90.00
_cell.angle_gamma   90.00
#
_symmetry.space_group_name_H-M   'P 1'
#
loop_
_entity.id
_entity.type
_entity.pdbx_description
1 polymer ?
#
loop_
_entity_poly.entity_id
_entity_poly.type
_entity_poly.pdbx_seq_one_letter_code
_entity_poly.pdbx_strand_id
1 'polypeptide(L)'
;PRGGRGPGGPQDRRGGAPQHSAQAVQAPTAPSGPALNLRSPAHRTERELLKLALQKPALVSPAFDAYGADEFTAPPYAAVRQCIAEAGGAERGLGDNREYLVAVMDAAPNNTVRSLVTELAVEVFMGRTIDETYAGMQLVHVRLRAVDRRINEVQGSLARLGSNVAPDDLAAAQNEVWVLQQYAQSLRAKGADAL
;
A
#
# COMPACT_ATOMS: atom_id res chain seq x y z
N PRO A 1 -5.11 57.86 -77.25
CA PRO A 1 -3.76 57.51 -77.75
C PRO A 1 -2.71 57.49 -76.62
N ARG A 2 -2.08 56.32 -76.39
CA ARG A 2 -0.80 55.99 -75.68
C ARG A 2 -0.58 56.59 -74.27
N GLY A 3 -0.12 55.90 -73.23
CA GLY A 3 0.46 54.58 -72.87
C GLY A 3 0.77 54.71 -71.35
N GLY A 4 0.84 53.70 -70.47
CA GLY A 4 1.51 52.41 -70.52
C GLY A 4 2.79 52.43 -69.64
N ARG A 5 2.74 51.72 -68.50
CA ARG A 5 3.84 51.09 -67.71
C ARG A 5 4.25 51.68 -66.34
N GLY A 6 4.00 50.90 -65.28
CA GLY A 6 4.97 50.66 -64.20
C GLY A 6 4.38 50.19 -62.85
N PRO A 7 5.04 49.29 -62.08
CA PRO A 7 4.39 48.18 -61.36
C PRO A 7 4.73 48.06 -59.85
N GLY A 8 4.08 47.13 -59.13
CA GLY A 8 4.55 46.63 -57.81
C GLY A 8 3.47 45.90 -57.00
N GLY A 9 3.60 44.56 -56.85
CA GLY A 9 2.68 43.67 -56.12
C GLY A 9 2.85 43.70 -54.58
N PRO A 10 2.51 42.64 -53.81
CA PRO A 10 2.05 41.30 -54.19
C PRO A 10 0.74 40.83 -53.52
N GLN A 11 0.38 39.63 -53.93
CA GLN A 11 -0.81 38.83 -53.66
C GLN A 11 -0.57 37.90 -52.47
N ASP A 12 -1.55 37.66 -51.60
CA ASP A 12 -1.84 36.28 -51.21
C ASP A 12 -3.25 36.03 -50.65
N ARG A 13 -3.72 34.81 -50.87
CA ARG A 13 -5.12 34.41 -50.97
C ARG A 13 -5.68 33.73 -49.71
N ARG A 14 -7.01 33.84 -49.63
CA ARG A 14 -8.02 33.18 -48.78
C ARG A 14 -7.85 31.67 -48.53
N GLY A 15 -8.37 31.24 -47.37
CA GLY A 15 -8.90 29.90 -47.02
C GLY A 15 -8.62 29.61 -45.53
N GLY A 16 -9.56 29.37 -44.61
CA GLY A 16 -10.77 28.55 -44.66
C GLY A 16 -10.56 27.37 -43.68
N ALA A 17 -11.20 27.39 -42.51
CA ALA A 17 -11.01 26.45 -41.40
C ALA A 17 -11.47 25.00 -41.69
N PRO A 18 -11.12 24.01 -40.83
CA PRO A 18 -12.16 23.51 -39.93
C PRO A 18 -11.69 23.22 -38.49
N GLN A 19 -12.60 23.47 -37.55
CA GLN A 19 -12.50 23.12 -36.12
C GLN A 19 -12.63 21.60 -35.93
N HIS A 20 -11.61 20.96 -35.38
CA HIS A 20 -11.73 19.64 -34.78
C HIS A 20 -12.02 19.81 -33.29
N SER A 21 -13.27 19.53 -32.91
CA SER A 21 -13.71 19.34 -31.53
C SER A 21 -12.97 18.14 -30.92
N ALA A 22 -11.94 18.42 -30.14
CA ALA A 22 -11.31 17.43 -29.29
C ALA A 22 -12.28 17.07 -28.14
N GLN A 23 -12.96 15.94 -28.28
CA GLN A 23 -13.66 15.29 -27.18
C GLN A 23 -12.66 14.97 -26.07
N ALA A 24 -12.77 15.70 -24.97
CA ALA A 24 -12.05 15.40 -23.74
C ALA A 24 -12.53 14.04 -23.22
N VAL A 25 -11.73 13.00 -23.45
CA VAL A 25 -11.91 11.71 -22.79
C VAL A 25 -11.64 11.93 -21.31
N GLN A 26 -12.68 11.95 -20.50
CA GLN A 26 -12.55 11.96 -19.04
C GLN A 26 -11.90 10.64 -18.63
N ALA A 27 -10.61 10.69 -18.29
CA ALA A 27 -9.91 9.56 -17.67
C ALA A 27 -10.59 9.24 -16.34
N PRO A 28 -10.77 7.94 -15.97
CA PRO A 28 -11.37 7.58 -14.70
C PRO A 28 -10.49 8.13 -13.57
N THR A 29 -11.06 8.96 -12.70
CA THR A 29 -10.43 9.37 -11.46
C THR A 29 -10.24 8.14 -10.58
N ALA A 30 -9.00 7.63 -10.53
CA ALA A 30 -8.63 6.61 -9.55
C ALA A 30 -9.00 7.12 -8.15
N PRO A 31 -9.53 6.28 -7.25
CA PRO A 31 -9.82 6.69 -5.89
C PRO A 31 -8.53 7.15 -5.24
N SER A 32 -8.43 8.47 -5.03
CA SER A 32 -7.29 9.09 -4.38
C SER A 32 -7.43 8.85 -2.88
N GLY A 33 -6.96 7.68 -2.43
CA GLY A 33 -6.60 7.52 -1.03
C GLY A 33 -5.55 8.56 -0.64
N PRO A 34 -5.38 8.86 0.66
CA PRO A 34 -4.33 9.76 1.13
C PRO A 34 -3.00 9.44 0.43
N ALA A 35 -2.36 10.47 -0.14
CA ALA A 35 -1.10 10.31 -0.84
C ALA A 35 -0.08 9.62 0.07
N LEU A 36 0.68 8.66 -0.48
CA LEU A 36 1.75 7.98 0.24
C LEU A 36 2.72 9.00 0.83
N ASN A 37 2.70 9.17 2.16
CA ASN A 37 3.70 9.98 2.83
C ASN A 37 4.99 9.16 2.94
N LEU A 38 5.88 9.34 1.97
CA LEU A 38 7.16 8.62 1.87
C LEU A 38 8.12 8.92 3.05
N ARG A 39 7.86 9.98 3.84
CA ARG A 39 8.63 10.32 5.04
C ARG A 39 8.11 9.64 6.30
N SER A 40 6.95 8.97 6.25
CA SER A 40 6.41 8.23 7.39
C SER A 40 7.30 7.01 7.73
N PRO A 41 7.80 6.89 8.98
CA PRO A 41 8.49 5.68 9.43
C PRO A 41 7.61 4.42 9.31
N ALA A 42 6.29 4.55 9.49
CA ALA A 42 5.35 3.43 9.36
C ALA A 42 5.33 2.90 7.93
N HIS A 43 5.13 3.79 6.95
CA HIS A 43 5.11 3.42 5.54
C HIS A 43 6.46 2.85 5.07
N ARG A 44 7.58 3.31 5.63
CA ARG A 44 8.89 2.71 5.32
C ARG A 44 8.96 1.25 5.77
N THR A 45 8.59 0.94 7.02
CA THR A 45 8.57 -0.45 7.51
C THR A 45 7.60 -1.31 6.73
N GLU A 46 6.39 -0.82 6.45
CA GLU A 46 5.39 -1.53 5.64
C GLU A 46 5.92 -1.85 4.25
N ARG A 47 6.60 -0.89 3.62
CA ARG A 47 7.25 -1.09 2.32
C ARG A 47 8.34 -2.17 2.39
N GLU A 48 9.26 -2.09 3.34
CA GLU A 48 10.30 -3.12 3.51
C GLU A 48 9.69 -4.50 3.75
N LEU A 49 8.61 -4.60 4.53
CA LEU A 49 7.92 -5.86 4.79
C LEU A 49 7.28 -6.43 3.52
N LEU A 50 6.63 -5.61 2.70
CA LEU A 50 6.09 -6.06 1.42
C LEU A 50 7.19 -6.50 0.45
N LYS A 51 8.34 -5.81 0.43
CA LYS A 51 9.50 -6.26 -0.35
C LYS A 51 9.99 -7.62 0.12
N LEU A 52 10.05 -7.86 1.44
CA LEU A 52 10.41 -9.18 1.98
C LEU A 52 9.41 -10.26 1.53
N ALA A 53 8.11 -10.00 1.61
CA ALA A 53 7.08 -10.96 1.19
C ALA A 53 7.09 -11.27 -0.32
N LEU A 54 7.53 -10.33 -1.16
CA LEU A 54 7.60 -10.51 -2.61
C LEU A 54 8.94 -11.07 -3.10
N GLN A 55 10.04 -10.72 -2.44
CA GLN A 55 11.40 -11.07 -2.90
C GLN A 55 12.04 -12.21 -2.10
N LYS A 56 11.70 -12.34 -0.80
CA LYS A 56 12.29 -13.29 0.14
C LYS A 56 11.24 -13.89 1.08
N PRO A 57 10.19 -14.54 0.53
CA PRO A 57 9.06 -15.07 1.32
C PRO A 57 9.50 -16.02 2.44
N ALA A 58 10.59 -16.78 2.25
CA ALA A 58 11.16 -17.67 3.25
C ALA A 58 11.60 -16.99 4.57
N LEU A 59 11.85 -15.67 4.55
CA LEU A 59 12.24 -14.93 5.76
C LEU A 59 11.05 -14.44 6.59
N VAL A 60 9.83 -14.50 6.04
CA VAL A 60 8.64 -13.89 6.66
C VAL A 60 7.45 -14.84 6.76
N SER A 61 7.43 -15.93 6.00
CA SER A 61 6.41 -16.98 6.12
C SER A 61 6.73 -17.90 7.32
N PRO A 62 5.73 -18.35 8.10
CA PRO A 62 4.29 -18.11 7.93
C PRO A 62 3.80 -16.80 8.60
N ALA A 63 4.64 -16.13 9.38
CA ALA A 63 4.24 -14.99 10.21
C ALA A 63 3.52 -13.90 9.42
N PHE A 64 4.05 -13.49 8.26
CA PHE A 64 3.44 -12.48 7.38
C PHE A 64 2.02 -12.84 6.94
N ASP A 65 1.75 -14.12 6.70
CA ASP A 65 0.45 -14.57 6.19
C ASP A 65 -0.66 -14.44 7.23
N ALA A 66 -0.31 -14.38 8.52
CA ALA A 66 -1.22 -14.05 9.61
C ALA A 66 -1.54 -12.55 9.73
N TYR A 67 -0.96 -11.67 8.89
CA TYR A 67 -1.21 -10.23 8.95
C TYR A 67 -2.42 -9.86 8.11
N GLY A 68 -3.33 -9.09 8.67
CA GLY A 68 -4.46 -8.53 7.93
C GLY A 68 -4.05 -7.35 7.03
N ALA A 69 -4.86 -7.05 6.01
CA ALA A 69 -4.65 -5.85 5.18
C ALA A 69 -4.82 -4.55 5.99
N ASP A 70 -5.66 -4.58 7.02
CA ASP A 70 -5.90 -3.48 7.97
C ASP A 70 -4.69 -3.13 8.83
N GLU A 71 -3.68 -4.01 8.91
CA GLU A 71 -2.41 -3.75 9.60
C GLU A 71 -1.51 -2.78 8.82
N PHE A 72 -1.73 -2.64 7.50
CA PHE A 72 -1.02 -1.73 6.63
C PHE A 72 -1.75 -0.39 6.54
N THR A 73 -1.13 0.68 7.05
CA THR A 73 -1.79 1.99 7.19
C THR A 73 -1.86 2.78 5.88
N ALA A 74 -0.94 2.52 4.94
CA ALA A 74 -0.99 3.10 3.61
C ALA A 74 -1.96 2.32 2.71
N PRO A 75 -3.01 2.95 2.14
CA PRO A 75 -3.97 2.25 1.28
C PRO A 75 -3.35 1.48 0.11
N PRO A 76 -2.31 2.01 -0.59
CA PRO A 76 -1.64 1.24 -1.64
C PRO A 76 -0.92 -0.01 -1.13
N TYR A 77 -0.35 0.02 0.08
CA TYR A 77 0.33 -1.13 0.68
C TYR A 77 -0.67 -2.17 1.20
N ALA A 78 -1.80 -1.73 1.77
CA ALA A 78 -2.90 -2.62 2.10
C ALA A 78 -3.42 -3.36 0.86
N ALA A 79 -3.54 -2.67 -0.29
CA ALA A 79 -3.93 -3.29 -1.55
C ALA A 79 -2.92 -4.35 -2.03
N VAL A 80 -1.61 -4.09 -1.90
CA VAL A 80 -0.57 -5.09 -2.22
C VAL A 80 -0.65 -6.29 -1.27
N ARG A 81 -0.82 -6.06 0.04
CA ARG A 81 -0.98 -7.14 1.02
C ARG A 81 -2.17 -8.04 0.67
N GLN A 82 -3.29 -7.43 0.24
CA GLN A 82 -4.47 -8.15 -0.22
C GLN A 82 -4.19 -8.99 -1.47
N CYS A 83 -3.47 -8.44 -2.46
CA CYS A 83 -3.05 -9.21 -3.64
C CYS A 83 -2.19 -10.43 -3.27
N ILE A 84 -1.28 -10.27 -2.30
CA ILE A 84 -0.47 -11.38 -1.79
C ILE A 84 -1.36 -12.44 -1.12
N ALA A 85 -2.35 -12.03 -0.31
CA ALA A 85 -3.29 -12.96 0.31
C ALA A 85 -4.08 -13.76 -0.74
N GLU A 86 -4.62 -13.08 -1.75
CA GLU A 86 -5.41 -13.68 -2.83
C GLU A 86 -4.59 -14.61 -3.73
N ALA A 87 -3.28 -14.34 -3.86
CA ALA A 87 -2.36 -15.22 -4.57
C ALA A 87 -2.03 -16.51 -3.80
N GLY A 88 -2.44 -16.65 -2.53
CA GLY A 88 -2.13 -17.79 -1.67
C GLY A 88 -1.08 -17.50 -0.60
N GLY A 89 -0.82 -16.24 -0.30
CA GLY A 89 0.14 -15.81 0.73
C GLY A 89 1.60 -15.87 0.28
N ALA A 90 2.49 -15.38 1.14
CA ALA A 90 3.93 -15.49 1.00
C ALA A 90 4.39 -16.96 1.02
N GLU A 91 3.66 -17.85 1.71
CA GLU A 91 3.90 -19.30 1.68
C GLU A 91 3.95 -19.87 0.25
N ARG A 92 3.07 -19.42 -0.67
CA ARG A 92 3.13 -19.85 -2.08
C ARG A 92 4.46 -19.48 -2.74
N GLY A 93 5.06 -18.36 -2.34
CA GLY A 93 6.36 -17.90 -2.83
C GLY A 93 7.55 -18.77 -2.42
N LEU A 94 7.37 -19.75 -1.53
CA LEU A 94 8.41 -20.73 -1.18
C LEU A 94 8.68 -21.75 -2.28
N GLY A 95 7.73 -21.93 -3.21
CA GLY A 95 7.85 -22.78 -4.39
C GLY A 95 8.47 -22.04 -5.58
N ASP A 96 7.68 -21.84 -6.63
CA ASP A 96 8.11 -21.06 -7.80
C ASP A 96 7.82 -19.57 -7.59
N ASN A 97 8.85 -18.81 -7.24
CA ASN A 97 8.73 -17.37 -7.01
C ASN A 97 8.24 -16.60 -8.25
N ARG A 98 8.54 -17.07 -9.48
CA ARG A 98 8.08 -16.40 -10.70
C ARG A 98 6.58 -16.61 -10.89
N GLU A 99 6.10 -17.83 -10.71
CA GLU A 99 4.67 -18.13 -10.78
C GLU A 99 3.91 -17.37 -9.67
N TYR A 100 4.46 -17.33 -8.46
CA TYR A 100 3.92 -16.56 -7.35
C TYR A 100 3.77 -15.07 -7.69
N LEU A 101 4.81 -14.41 -8.22
CA LEU A 101 4.72 -13.01 -8.59
C LEU A 101 3.69 -12.75 -9.69
N VAL A 102 3.53 -13.67 -10.65
CA VAL A 102 2.45 -13.60 -11.65
C VAL A 102 1.09 -13.66 -10.98
N ALA A 103 0.87 -14.61 -10.06
CA ALA A 103 -0.38 -14.73 -9.32
C ALA A 103 -0.69 -13.46 -8.49
N VAL A 104 0.31 -12.86 -7.84
CA VAL A 104 0.13 -11.60 -7.09
C VAL A 104 -0.25 -10.45 -8.03
N MET A 105 0.39 -10.36 -9.20
CA MET A 105 0.03 -9.34 -10.19
C MET A 105 -1.37 -9.55 -10.75
N ASP A 106 -1.79 -10.80 -10.95
CA ASP A 106 -3.12 -11.13 -11.48
C ASP A 106 -4.26 -10.85 -10.50
N ALA A 107 -3.98 -10.92 -9.20
CA ALA A 107 -4.88 -10.46 -8.15
C ALA A 107 -5.01 -8.92 -8.09
N ALA A 108 -4.14 -8.15 -8.75
CA ALA A 108 -4.16 -6.70 -8.67
C ALA A 108 -5.45 -6.10 -9.28
N PRO A 109 -6.20 -5.27 -8.54
CA PRO A 109 -7.51 -4.77 -8.98
C PRO A 109 -7.40 -3.72 -10.10
N ASN A 110 -6.21 -3.16 -10.32
CA ASN A 110 -5.94 -2.18 -11.36
C ASN A 110 -4.44 -2.09 -11.68
N ASN A 111 -4.11 -1.38 -12.75
CA ASN A 111 -2.72 -1.21 -13.21
C ASN A 111 -1.85 -0.44 -12.20
N THR A 112 -2.42 0.42 -11.36
CA THR A 112 -1.65 1.16 -10.35
C THR A 112 -1.10 0.21 -9.28
N VAL A 113 -1.93 -0.68 -8.75
CA VAL A 113 -1.50 -1.70 -7.77
C VAL A 113 -0.54 -2.70 -8.44
N ARG A 114 -0.83 -3.12 -9.67
CA ARG A 114 0.06 -4.01 -10.44
C ARG A 114 1.47 -3.41 -10.60
N SER A 115 1.56 -2.13 -10.99
CA SER A 115 2.84 -1.43 -11.08
C SER A 115 3.56 -1.35 -9.74
N LEU A 116 2.84 -1.08 -8.64
CA LEU A 116 3.44 -1.06 -7.31
C LEU A 116 4.00 -2.42 -6.90
N VAL A 117 3.29 -3.52 -7.19
CA VAL A 117 3.82 -4.88 -6.97
C VAL A 117 5.13 -5.08 -7.75
N THR A 118 5.16 -4.71 -9.04
CA THR A 118 6.38 -4.88 -9.85
C THR A 118 7.55 -4.05 -9.33
N GLU A 119 7.28 -2.84 -8.84
CA GLU A 119 8.28 -1.97 -8.22
C GLU A 119 8.84 -2.60 -6.94
N LEU A 120 7.96 -3.03 -6.03
CA LEU A 120 8.35 -3.66 -4.77
C LEU A 120 9.03 -5.02 -4.95
N ALA A 121 8.75 -5.73 -6.04
CA ALA A 121 9.38 -7.01 -6.35
C ALA A 121 10.86 -6.89 -6.78
N VAL A 122 11.34 -5.69 -7.10
CA VAL A 122 12.74 -5.47 -7.55
C VAL A 122 13.46 -4.37 -6.80
N GLU A 123 12.76 -3.58 -6.01
CA GLU A 123 13.36 -2.50 -5.25
C GLU A 123 14.37 -3.02 -4.22
N VAL A 124 15.51 -2.33 -4.13
CA VAL A 124 16.56 -2.64 -3.17
C VAL A 124 16.09 -2.35 -1.74
N PHE A 125 16.48 -3.23 -0.81
CA PHE A 125 16.22 -3.03 0.61
C PHE A 125 17.05 -1.89 1.20
N MET A 126 16.52 -1.25 2.24
CA MET A 126 17.25 -0.21 2.98
C MET A 126 18.31 -0.82 3.92
N GLY A 127 18.12 -2.08 4.33
CA GLY A 127 19.06 -2.81 5.17
C GLY A 127 20.32 -3.22 4.40
N ARG A 128 21.46 -3.27 5.11
CA ARG A 128 22.72 -3.78 4.53
C ARG A 128 22.72 -5.30 4.41
N THR A 129 22.16 -5.98 5.40
CA THR A 129 22.00 -7.43 5.45
C THR A 129 20.52 -7.74 5.58
N ILE A 130 20.01 -8.62 4.71
CA ILE A 130 18.60 -8.99 4.64
C ILE A 130 18.48 -10.45 5.03
N ASP A 131 18.47 -10.66 6.35
CA ASP A 131 18.42 -11.93 7.07
C ASP A 131 17.15 -12.02 7.95
N GLU A 132 17.05 -13.10 8.73
CA GLU A 132 15.94 -13.37 9.65
C GLU A 132 15.78 -12.27 10.72
N THR A 133 16.88 -11.67 11.18
CA THR A 133 16.85 -10.58 12.17
C THR A 133 16.21 -9.34 11.55
N TYR A 134 16.65 -8.97 10.34
CA TYR A 134 16.08 -7.85 9.61
C TYR A 134 14.58 -8.06 9.32
N ALA A 135 14.21 -9.25 8.87
CA ALA A 135 12.83 -9.59 8.56
C ALA A 135 11.93 -9.61 9.80
N GLY A 136 12.38 -10.24 10.88
CA GLY A 136 11.72 -10.26 12.17
C GLY A 136 11.47 -8.86 12.73
N MET A 137 12.44 -7.95 12.59
CA MET A 137 12.25 -6.54 12.97
C MET A 137 11.13 -5.85 12.18
N GLN A 138 11.04 -6.06 10.87
CA GLN A 138 9.97 -5.43 10.07
C GLN A 138 8.60 -5.99 10.44
N LEU A 139 8.49 -7.30 10.60
CA LEU A 139 7.27 -7.98 11.05
C LEU A 139 6.79 -7.42 12.40
N VAL A 140 7.66 -7.41 13.41
CA VAL A 140 7.34 -6.93 14.76
C VAL A 140 6.93 -5.46 14.74
N HIS A 141 7.63 -4.60 13.99
CA HIS A 141 7.28 -3.19 13.93
C HIS A 141 5.92 -2.91 13.28
N VAL A 142 5.55 -3.65 12.23
CA VAL A 142 4.21 -3.52 11.63
C VAL A 142 3.15 -4.01 12.63
N ARG A 143 3.36 -5.19 13.24
CA ARG A 143 2.40 -5.78 14.20
C ARG A 143 2.21 -4.90 15.44
N LEU A 144 3.28 -4.39 16.02
CA LEU A 144 3.21 -3.48 17.18
C LEU A 144 2.36 -2.26 16.87
N ARG A 145 2.53 -1.64 15.69
CA ARG A 145 1.73 -0.47 15.29
C ARG A 145 0.26 -0.83 15.09
N ALA A 146 -0.04 -2.00 14.54
CA ALA A 146 -1.42 -2.48 14.41
C ALA A 146 -2.06 -2.70 15.80
N VAL A 147 -1.34 -3.33 16.72
CA VAL A 147 -1.78 -3.55 18.11
C VAL A 147 -2.00 -2.23 18.84
N ASP A 148 -1.05 -1.29 18.76
CA ASP A 148 -1.16 0.02 19.39
C ASP A 148 -2.35 0.82 18.81
N ARG A 149 -2.61 0.73 17.50
CA ARG A 149 -3.82 1.31 16.88
C ARG A 149 -5.09 0.68 17.42
N ARG A 150 -5.17 -0.65 17.49
CA ARG A 150 -6.35 -1.35 18.02
C ARG A 150 -6.64 -0.97 19.46
N ILE A 151 -5.61 -0.87 20.31
CA ILE A 151 -5.75 -0.39 21.69
C ILE A 151 -6.38 1.01 21.70
N ASN A 152 -5.86 1.94 20.90
CA ASN A 152 -6.38 3.31 20.81
C ASN A 152 -7.81 3.36 20.28
N GLU A 153 -8.17 2.50 19.32
CA GLU A 153 -9.52 2.39 18.77
C GLU A 153 -10.53 1.91 19.82
N VAL A 154 -10.19 0.85 20.56
CA VAL A 154 -11.04 0.29 21.62
C VAL A 154 -11.23 1.31 22.75
N GLN A 155 -10.13 1.93 23.22
CA GLN A 155 -10.19 2.98 24.24
C GLN A 155 -10.97 4.21 23.77
N GLY A 156 -10.74 4.65 22.53
CA GLY A 156 -11.47 5.78 21.95
C GLY A 156 -12.97 5.48 21.77
N SER A 157 -13.33 4.24 21.48
CA SER A 157 -14.74 3.80 21.43
C SER A 157 -15.40 3.89 22.82
N LEU A 158 -14.75 3.37 23.85
CA LEU A 158 -15.22 3.47 25.23
C LEU A 158 -15.38 4.93 25.69
N ALA A 159 -14.39 5.78 25.39
CA ALA A 159 -14.43 7.19 25.76
C ALA A 159 -15.61 7.94 25.11
N ARG A 160 -15.99 7.58 23.88
CA ARG A 160 -17.14 8.18 23.18
C ARG A 160 -18.49 7.73 23.74
N LEU A 161 -18.59 6.47 24.20
CA LEU A 161 -19.83 5.93 24.75
C LEU A 161 -20.09 6.41 26.19
N GLY A 162 -19.04 6.77 26.93
CA GLY A 162 -19.15 7.39 28.26
C GLY A 162 -19.82 6.48 29.29
N SER A 163 -20.69 7.06 30.13
CA SER A 163 -21.39 6.34 31.22
C SER A 163 -22.58 5.48 30.77
N ASN A 164 -22.90 5.45 29.48
CA ASN A 164 -24.06 4.72 28.94
C ASN A 164 -23.72 3.30 28.46
N VAL A 165 -22.50 2.83 28.70
CA VAL A 165 -22.04 1.48 28.31
C VAL A 165 -22.56 0.45 29.30
N ALA A 166 -23.08 -0.67 28.79
CA ALA A 166 -23.47 -1.80 29.64
C ALA A 166 -22.23 -2.36 30.38
N PRO A 167 -22.36 -2.79 31.66
CA PRO A 167 -21.22 -3.30 32.43
C PRO A 167 -20.46 -4.44 31.73
N ASP A 168 -21.18 -5.32 31.03
CA ASP A 168 -20.59 -6.47 30.33
C ASP A 168 -19.76 -6.04 29.11
N ASP A 169 -20.26 -5.08 28.31
CA ASP A 169 -19.53 -4.53 27.16
C ASP A 169 -18.25 -3.80 27.60
N LEU A 170 -18.33 -3.09 28.73
CA LEU A 170 -17.19 -2.43 29.34
C LEU A 170 -16.13 -3.45 29.79
N ALA A 171 -16.55 -4.52 30.47
CA ALA A 171 -15.65 -5.58 30.91
C ALA A 171 -14.96 -6.29 29.73
N ALA A 172 -15.71 -6.57 28.66
CA ALA A 172 -15.19 -7.18 27.43
C ALA A 172 -14.12 -6.30 26.76
N ALA A 173 -14.39 -5.00 26.60
CA ALA A 173 -13.45 -4.07 25.99
C ALA A 173 -12.19 -3.86 26.86
N GLN A 174 -12.32 -3.83 28.19
CA GLN A 174 -11.17 -3.78 29.09
C GLN A 174 -10.31 -5.04 28.99
N ASN A 175 -10.95 -6.21 28.91
CA ASN A 175 -10.23 -7.47 28.71
C ASN A 175 -9.46 -7.47 27.37
N GLU A 176 -10.09 -7.03 26.28
CA GLU A 176 -9.44 -6.89 24.97
C GLU A 176 -8.19 -6.00 25.05
N VAL A 177 -8.31 -4.81 25.66
CA VAL A 177 -7.17 -3.90 25.86
C VAL A 177 -6.05 -4.57 26.66
N TRP A 178 -6.38 -5.27 27.74
CA TRP A 178 -5.40 -5.96 28.57
C TRP A 178 -4.66 -7.06 27.79
N VAL A 179 -5.38 -7.88 27.01
CA VAL A 179 -4.79 -8.91 26.14
C VAL A 179 -3.86 -8.29 25.11
N LEU A 180 -4.28 -7.21 24.45
CA LEU A 180 -3.46 -6.51 23.46
C LEU A 180 -2.20 -5.89 24.09
N GLN A 181 -2.29 -5.35 25.30
CA GLN A 181 -1.13 -4.84 26.02
C GLN A 181 -0.13 -5.94 26.37
N GLN A 182 -0.61 -7.10 26.84
CA GLN A 182 0.25 -8.27 27.09
C GLN A 182 0.94 -8.73 25.81
N TYR A 183 0.21 -8.79 24.71
CA TYR A 183 0.77 -9.15 23.41
C TYR A 183 1.83 -8.14 22.95
N ALA A 184 1.56 -6.84 23.05
CA ALA A 184 2.53 -5.80 22.71
C ALA A 184 3.80 -5.87 23.59
N GLN A 185 3.67 -6.23 24.87
CA GLN A 185 4.84 -6.47 25.74
C GLN A 185 5.63 -7.71 25.30
N SER A 186 4.95 -8.80 24.93
CA SER A 186 5.60 -10.00 24.39
C SER A 186 6.39 -9.70 23.12
N LEU A 187 5.82 -8.94 22.18
CA LEU A 187 6.50 -8.50 20.95
C LEU A 187 7.74 -7.65 21.24
N ARG A 188 7.69 -6.74 22.23
CA ARG A 188 8.85 -5.92 22.62
C ARG A 188 9.93 -6.73 23.32
N ALA A 189 9.55 -7.74 24.10
CA ALA A 189 10.48 -8.55 24.88
C ALA A 189 11.15 -9.67 24.07
N LYS A 190 10.38 -10.32 23.18
CA LYS A 190 10.80 -11.53 22.46
C LYS A 190 10.97 -11.31 20.96
N GLY A 191 10.57 -10.15 20.43
CA GLY A 191 10.68 -9.86 19.01
C GLY A 191 9.87 -10.84 18.15
N ALA A 192 10.50 -11.40 17.12
CA ALA A 192 9.85 -12.27 16.15
C ALA A 192 9.37 -13.60 16.76
N ASP A 193 9.97 -14.06 17.86
CA ASP A 193 9.56 -15.29 18.56
C ASP A 193 8.17 -15.17 19.22
N ALA A 194 7.60 -13.96 19.28
CA ALA A 194 6.25 -13.71 19.78
C ALA A 194 5.19 -13.60 18.68
N LEU A 195 5.55 -13.79 17.41
CA LEU A 195 4.63 -13.73 16.27
C LEU A 195 3.89 -15.05 16.03
#